data_AF-A0A1N7PA43-F1
#
_entry.id   AF-A0A1N7PA43-F1
#
_cell.length_a   1.000
_cell.length_b   1.000
_cell.length_c   1.000
_cell.angle_alpha   90.00
_cell.angle_beta   90.00
_cell.angle_gamma   90.00
#
_symmetry.space_group_name_H-M   'P 1'
#
loop_
_entity.id
_entity.type
_entity.pdbx_description
1 polymer ?
#
loop_
_entity_poly.entity_id
_entity_poly.type
_entity_poly.pdbx_seq_one_letter_code
_entity_poly.pdbx_strand_id
1 'polypeptide(L)'
;MAGKPLNKTNLMALGAEALADLLLETVKGDAARQRRVRMALAADDGPEAVAADIRKRFAAIRRAQSFLNRPAQKKLAQELTGVIELITTRIAPTAPSLAFDLLWAQLHLAEGIHARTDDSWGSIGDTMRAAMEAIGEIAPHLTLSAETLAEQILEATVADGYGAFDHAIDVLAPALGPDGLAALKEKATAAFDAPISAADLAQHDYVRQSERESRARAHRNNTLEHILQDVADQQGDVDGWMAKYTPEQLTLVAALTHRFSPQTQ
;
A
#
# COMPACT_ATOMS: atom_id res chain seq x y z
N MET A 1 18.81 -25.55 -38.31
CA MET A 1 20.05 -25.19 -37.58
C MET A 1 19.67 -25.09 -36.11
N ALA A 2 19.99 -26.09 -35.29
CA ALA A 2 19.77 -26.00 -33.85
C ALA A 2 20.83 -25.07 -33.27
N GLY A 3 20.50 -23.77 -33.19
CA GLY A 3 21.36 -22.77 -32.56
C GLY A 3 21.56 -23.08 -31.07
N LYS A 4 22.66 -22.57 -30.50
CA LYS A 4 22.90 -22.67 -29.05
C LYS A 4 21.65 -22.21 -28.28
N PRO A 5 21.20 -22.96 -27.25
CA PRO A 5 19.99 -22.60 -26.52
C PRO A 5 20.16 -21.27 -25.78
N LEU A 6 19.11 -20.44 -25.78
CA LEU A 6 19.10 -19.17 -25.05
C LEU A 6 19.06 -19.45 -23.53
N ASN A 7 20.21 -19.34 -22.86
CA ASN A 7 20.35 -19.54 -21.42
C ASN A 7 21.47 -18.67 -20.84
N LYS A 8 21.50 -18.55 -19.50
CA LYS A 8 22.46 -17.68 -18.79
C LYS A 8 23.92 -18.00 -19.15
N THR A 9 24.28 -19.28 -19.23
CA THR A 9 25.64 -19.73 -19.57
C THR A 9 26.07 -19.26 -20.96
N ASN A 10 25.20 -19.42 -21.96
CA ASN A 10 25.49 -19.02 -23.33
C ASN A 10 25.47 -17.49 -23.51
N LEU A 11 24.64 -16.78 -22.74
CA LEU A 11 24.65 -15.32 -22.71
C LEU A 11 25.95 -14.78 -22.09
N MET A 12 26.42 -15.35 -20.98
CA MET A 12 27.69 -14.96 -20.36
C MET A 12 28.89 -15.16 -21.32
N ALA A 13 28.83 -16.17 -22.19
CA ALA A 13 29.88 -16.43 -23.19
C ALA A 13 29.95 -15.38 -24.32
N LEU A 14 28.94 -14.51 -24.47
CA LEU A 14 28.97 -13.40 -25.44
C LEU A 14 29.88 -12.25 -25.01
N GLY A 15 30.20 -12.16 -23.71
CA GLY A 15 30.97 -11.04 -23.14
C GLY A 15 30.13 -9.79 -22.87
N ALA A 16 30.69 -8.87 -22.08
CA ALA A 16 29.97 -7.72 -21.54
C ALA A 16 29.53 -6.72 -22.63
N GLU A 17 30.39 -6.44 -23.62
CA GLU A 17 30.12 -5.47 -24.68
C GLU A 17 28.93 -5.90 -25.56
N ALA A 18 28.96 -7.14 -26.08
CA ALA A 18 27.87 -7.68 -26.89
C ALA A 18 26.55 -7.78 -26.09
N LEU A 19 26.61 -8.10 -24.79
CA LEU A 19 25.42 -8.10 -23.93
C LEU A 19 24.86 -6.69 -23.72
N ALA A 20 25.73 -5.68 -23.56
CA ALA A 20 25.30 -4.29 -23.41
C ALA A 20 24.60 -3.78 -24.67
N ASP A 21 25.15 -4.07 -25.86
CA ASP A 21 24.53 -3.71 -27.14
C ASP A 21 23.18 -4.39 -27.34
N LEU A 22 23.10 -5.70 -27.11
CA LEU A 22 21.85 -6.46 -27.18
C LEU A 22 20.82 -5.95 -26.17
N LEU A 23 21.25 -5.57 -24.96
CA LEU A 23 20.37 -5.00 -23.96
C LEU A 23 19.84 -3.63 -24.42
N LEU A 24 20.71 -2.75 -24.93
CA LEU A 24 20.31 -1.44 -25.46
C LEU A 24 19.33 -1.56 -26.63
N GLU A 25 19.54 -2.53 -27.52
CA GLU A 25 18.63 -2.83 -28.63
C GLU A 25 17.28 -3.34 -28.12
N THR A 26 17.27 -4.30 -27.19
CA THR A 26 16.03 -4.91 -26.66
C THR A 26 15.20 -3.97 -25.80
N VAL A 27 15.81 -2.98 -25.16
CA VAL A 27 15.08 -1.94 -24.41
C VAL A 27 14.70 -0.73 -25.25
N LYS A 28 15.16 -0.63 -26.50
CA LYS A 28 14.86 0.51 -27.37
C LYS A 28 13.36 0.64 -27.59
N GLY A 29 12.81 1.83 -27.35
CA GLY A 29 11.38 2.12 -27.48
C GLY A 29 10.50 1.58 -26.34
N ASP A 30 11.06 0.84 -25.37
CA ASP A 30 10.35 0.36 -24.19
C ASP A 30 10.82 1.12 -22.93
N ALA A 31 10.11 2.19 -22.60
CA ALA A 31 10.47 3.07 -21.48
C ALA A 31 10.50 2.34 -20.12
N ALA A 32 9.69 1.28 -19.94
CA ALA A 32 9.67 0.49 -18.72
C ALA A 32 10.95 -0.36 -18.62
N ARG A 33 11.33 -1.05 -19.70
CA ARG A 33 12.58 -1.82 -19.74
C ARG A 33 13.83 -0.93 -19.61
N GLN A 34 13.85 0.23 -20.28
CA GLN A 34 14.96 1.18 -20.15
C GLN A 34 15.14 1.64 -18.70
N ARG A 35 14.05 1.88 -17.99
CA ARG A 35 14.09 2.25 -16.57
C ARG A 35 14.67 1.11 -15.75
N ARG A 36 14.22 -0.13 -15.97
CA ARG A 36 14.75 -1.31 -15.27
C ARG A 36 16.27 -1.46 -15.47
N VAL A 37 16.78 -1.21 -16.67
CA VAL A 37 18.22 -1.22 -16.97
C VAL A 37 18.95 -0.07 -16.27
N ARG A 38 18.44 1.17 -16.33
CA ARG A 38 19.03 2.31 -15.60
C ARG A 38 19.10 2.05 -14.09
N MET A 39 18.05 1.47 -13.52
CA MET A 39 18.01 1.11 -12.10
C MET A 39 19.01 0.02 -11.76
N ALA A 40 19.21 -0.97 -12.65
CA ALA A 40 20.24 -1.99 -12.47
C ALA A 40 21.66 -1.42 -12.57
N LEU A 41 21.87 -0.35 -13.35
CA LEU A 41 23.15 0.37 -13.43
C LEU A 41 23.41 1.23 -12.19
N ALA A 42 22.38 1.91 -11.67
CA ALA A 42 22.45 2.68 -10.43
C ALA A 42 22.57 1.80 -9.17
N ALA A 43 22.59 0.48 -9.33
CA ALA A 43 22.59 -0.48 -8.23
C ALA A 43 23.91 -0.47 -7.43
N ASP A 44 24.98 0.07 -8.01
CA ASP A 44 26.29 0.30 -7.38
C ASP A 44 26.41 1.71 -6.76
N ASP A 45 25.49 2.63 -7.09
CA ASP A 45 25.45 4.01 -6.57
C ASP A 45 24.78 4.12 -5.18
N GLY A 46 24.40 2.98 -4.60
CA GLY A 46 23.77 2.87 -3.27
C GLY A 46 22.24 3.03 -3.28
N PRO A 47 21.59 2.79 -2.12
CA PRO A 47 20.14 2.72 -2.01
C PRO A 47 19.42 4.04 -2.36
N GLU A 48 20.05 5.19 -2.13
CA GLU A 48 19.45 6.50 -2.42
C GLU A 48 19.34 6.80 -3.92
N ALA A 49 20.29 6.35 -4.73
CA ALA A 49 20.23 6.54 -6.18
C ALA A 49 19.03 5.77 -6.77
N VAL A 50 18.85 4.52 -6.32
CA VAL A 50 17.69 3.70 -6.68
C VAL A 50 16.39 4.35 -6.19
N ALA A 51 16.36 4.86 -4.96
CA ALA A 51 15.21 5.55 -4.39
C ALA A 51 14.82 6.81 -5.20
N ALA A 52 15.79 7.61 -5.64
CA ALA A 52 15.55 8.79 -6.48
C ALA A 52 14.84 8.43 -7.79
N ASP A 53 15.26 7.34 -8.45
CA ASP A 53 14.63 6.84 -9.67
C ASP A 53 13.19 6.34 -9.44
N ILE A 54 12.95 5.64 -8.33
CA ILE A 54 11.61 5.20 -7.91
C ILE A 54 10.71 6.40 -7.65
N ARG A 55 11.17 7.37 -6.83
CA ARG A 55 10.43 8.61 -6.53
C ARG A 55 10.08 9.38 -7.80
N LYS A 56 11.01 9.48 -8.76
CA LYS A 56 10.77 10.10 -10.06
C LYS A 56 9.68 9.35 -10.85
N ARG A 57 9.65 8.02 -10.78
CA ARG A 57 8.60 7.23 -11.41
C ARG A 57 7.25 7.44 -10.74
N PHE A 58 7.18 7.40 -9.41
CA PHE A 58 5.95 7.67 -8.66
C PHE A 58 5.39 9.06 -8.99
N ALA A 59 6.25 10.08 -9.06
CA ALA A 59 5.86 11.43 -9.48
C ALA A 59 5.31 11.47 -10.92
N ALA A 60 5.78 10.61 -11.82
CA ALA A 60 5.23 10.48 -13.17
C ALA A 60 3.89 9.75 -13.19
N ILE A 61 3.70 8.72 -12.34
CA ILE A 61 2.43 8.01 -12.18
C ILE A 61 1.36 8.98 -11.65
N ARG A 62 1.68 9.73 -10.59
CA ARG A 62 0.77 10.70 -9.96
C ARG A 62 0.27 11.78 -10.91
N ARG A 63 1.14 12.25 -11.82
CA ARG A 63 0.78 13.28 -12.81
C ARG A 63 -0.02 12.74 -14.00
N ALA A 64 -0.04 11.43 -14.22
CA ALA A 64 -0.71 10.87 -15.39
C ALA A 64 -2.23 10.89 -15.23
N GLN A 65 -2.93 11.49 -16.20
CA GLN A 65 -4.39 11.67 -16.18
C GLN A 65 -5.14 10.75 -17.17
N SER A 66 -4.41 10.06 -18.06
CA SER A 66 -5.01 9.19 -19.06
C SER A 66 -5.64 7.94 -18.44
N PHE A 67 -6.83 7.56 -18.93
CA PHE A 67 -7.49 6.32 -18.56
C PHE A 67 -6.60 5.10 -18.88
N LEU A 68 -6.49 4.18 -17.92
CA LEU A 68 -5.74 2.95 -18.03
C LEU A 68 -6.69 1.83 -18.47
N ASN A 69 -6.60 1.44 -19.74
CA ASN A 69 -7.24 0.23 -20.22
C ASN A 69 -6.58 -1.03 -19.63
N ARG A 70 -7.25 -2.19 -19.73
CA ARG A 70 -6.78 -3.46 -19.13
C ARG A 70 -5.32 -3.81 -19.46
N PRO A 71 -4.84 -3.72 -20.72
CA PRO A 71 -3.42 -3.97 -21.00
C PRO A 71 -2.47 -2.99 -20.29
N ALA A 72 -2.82 -1.70 -20.22
CA ALA A 72 -2.00 -0.70 -19.55
C ALA A 72 -2.01 -0.88 -18.02
N GLN A 73 -3.18 -1.19 -17.44
CA GLN A 73 -3.34 -1.52 -16.02
C GLN A 73 -2.48 -2.73 -15.65
N LYS A 74 -2.54 -3.83 -16.42
CA LYS A 74 -1.72 -5.02 -16.18
C LYS A 74 -0.22 -4.71 -16.23
N LYS A 75 0.22 -3.89 -17.18
CA LYS A 75 1.62 -3.45 -17.28
C LYS A 75 2.03 -2.60 -16.09
N LEU A 76 1.16 -1.70 -15.63
CA LEU A 76 1.42 -0.89 -14.45
C LEU A 76 1.49 -1.75 -13.19
N ALA A 77 0.57 -2.69 -13.00
CA ALA A 77 0.60 -3.64 -11.89
C ALA A 77 1.92 -4.42 -11.87
N GLN A 78 2.34 -4.99 -13.01
CA GLN A 78 3.63 -5.68 -13.14
C GLN A 78 4.83 -4.78 -12.83
N GLU A 79 4.76 -3.50 -13.22
CA GLU A 79 5.80 -2.52 -12.88
C GLU A 79 5.85 -2.26 -11.37
N LEU A 80 4.70 -2.03 -10.73
CA LEU A 80 4.61 -1.79 -9.28
C LEU A 80 5.08 -3.02 -8.47
N THR A 81 4.71 -4.23 -8.88
CA THR A 81 5.25 -5.47 -8.27
C THR A 81 6.77 -5.55 -8.40
N GLY A 82 7.32 -5.20 -9.57
CA GLY A 82 8.77 -5.16 -9.76
C GLY A 82 9.47 -4.08 -8.92
N VAL A 83 8.79 -2.97 -8.62
CA VAL A 83 9.30 -1.94 -7.70
C VAL A 83 9.35 -2.47 -6.27
N ILE A 84 8.32 -3.20 -5.81
CA ILE A 84 8.32 -3.85 -4.49
C ILE A 84 9.51 -4.81 -4.37
N GLU A 85 9.67 -5.74 -5.32
CA GLU A 85 10.79 -6.70 -5.33
C GLU A 85 12.15 -5.98 -5.30
N LEU A 86 12.28 -4.88 -6.03
CA LEU A 86 13.51 -4.09 -6.03
C LEU A 86 13.77 -3.44 -4.67
N ILE A 87 12.75 -2.84 -4.05
CA ILE A 87 12.88 -2.19 -2.74
C ILE A 87 13.29 -3.22 -1.69
N THR A 88 12.60 -4.36 -1.63
CA THR A 88 12.87 -5.41 -0.62
C THR A 88 14.24 -6.08 -0.81
N THR A 89 14.70 -6.24 -2.05
CA THR A 89 15.99 -6.90 -2.32
C THR A 89 17.20 -5.98 -2.29
N ARG A 90 17.05 -4.69 -2.62
CA ARG A 90 18.18 -3.76 -2.79
C ARG A 90 18.27 -2.66 -1.75
N ILE A 91 17.14 -2.24 -1.18
CA ILE A 91 17.09 -1.09 -0.26
C ILE A 91 16.86 -1.58 1.17
N ALA A 92 15.85 -2.41 1.39
CA ALA A 92 15.48 -2.87 2.74
C ALA A 92 16.64 -3.47 3.56
N PRO A 93 17.58 -4.27 3.00
CA PRO A 93 18.64 -4.88 3.78
C PRO A 93 19.64 -3.89 4.40
N THR A 94 19.78 -2.70 3.81
CA THR A 94 20.78 -1.69 4.25
C THR A 94 20.14 -0.38 4.71
N ALA A 95 18.91 -0.10 4.29
CA ALA A 95 18.17 1.11 4.58
C ALA A 95 16.66 0.81 4.77
N PRO A 96 16.27 0.13 5.86
CA PRO A 96 14.88 -0.31 6.07
C PRO A 96 13.89 0.85 6.17
N SER A 97 14.27 1.97 6.81
CA SER A 97 13.38 3.16 6.87
C SER A 97 13.15 3.78 5.49
N LEU A 98 14.18 3.83 4.63
CA LEU A 98 14.03 4.28 3.25
C LEU A 98 13.15 3.34 2.42
N ALA A 99 13.27 2.03 2.63
CA ALA A 99 12.42 1.05 1.98
C ALA A 99 10.95 1.21 2.39
N PHE A 100 10.69 1.42 3.68
CA PHE A 100 9.35 1.75 4.20
C PHE A 100 8.79 3.01 3.54
N ASP A 101 9.55 4.11 3.51
CA ASP A 101 9.09 5.36 2.88
C ASP A 101 8.67 5.17 1.42
N LEU A 102 9.40 4.33 0.68
CA LEU A 102 9.10 4.05 -0.72
C LEU A 102 7.87 3.16 -0.88
N LEU A 103 7.71 2.12 -0.06
CA LEU A 103 6.52 1.26 -0.11
C LEU A 103 5.27 2.04 0.34
N TRP A 104 5.38 2.83 1.41
CA TRP A 104 4.33 3.73 1.87
C TRP A 104 3.94 4.74 0.78
N ALA A 105 4.92 5.32 0.09
CA ALA A 105 4.67 6.22 -1.04
C ALA A 105 4.01 5.52 -2.25
N GLN A 106 4.18 4.20 -2.41
CA GLN A 106 3.48 3.44 -3.43
C GLN A 106 2.00 3.27 -3.10
N LEU A 107 1.66 3.01 -1.83
CA LEU A 107 0.26 2.92 -1.37
C LEU A 107 -0.50 4.22 -1.66
N HIS A 108 0.14 5.37 -1.43
CA HIS A 108 -0.38 6.70 -1.79
C HIS A 108 -0.62 6.94 -3.30
N LEU A 109 -0.25 6.01 -4.19
CA LEU A 109 -0.60 6.07 -5.61
C LEU A 109 -1.98 5.48 -5.90
N ALA A 110 -2.56 4.71 -4.98
CA ALA A 110 -3.78 3.94 -5.21
C ALA A 110 -4.94 4.81 -5.67
N GLU A 111 -5.27 5.88 -4.93
CA GLU A 111 -6.38 6.79 -5.26
C GLU A 111 -6.27 7.32 -6.70
N GLY A 112 -5.11 7.87 -7.06
CA GLY A 112 -4.88 8.42 -8.40
C GLY A 112 -4.82 7.37 -9.51
N ILE A 113 -4.60 6.09 -9.19
CA ILE A 113 -4.68 4.99 -10.16
C ILE A 113 -6.14 4.53 -10.32
N HIS A 114 -6.84 4.30 -9.20
CA HIS A 114 -8.24 3.85 -9.20
C HIS A 114 -9.18 4.88 -9.81
N ALA A 115 -8.92 6.18 -9.64
CA ALA A 115 -9.70 7.24 -10.28
C ALA A 115 -9.70 7.18 -11.83
N ARG A 116 -8.78 6.43 -12.44
CA ARG A 116 -8.60 6.36 -13.90
C ARG A 116 -8.50 4.94 -14.44
N THR A 117 -8.95 3.94 -13.70
CA THR A 117 -9.00 2.55 -14.15
C THR A 117 -10.15 1.80 -13.53
N ASP A 118 -10.66 0.80 -14.24
CA ASP A 118 -11.58 -0.18 -13.66
C ASP A 118 -10.76 -1.36 -13.12
N ASP A 119 -10.60 -1.42 -11.80
CA ASP A 119 -9.87 -2.48 -11.10
C ASP A 119 -10.77 -3.57 -10.51
N SER A 120 -11.92 -3.84 -11.13
CA SER A 120 -12.83 -4.91 -10.66
C SER A 120 -12.19 -6.31 -10.61
N TRP A 121 -11.04 -6.51 -11.26
CA TRP A 121 -10.26 -7.75 -11.22
C TRP A 121 -9.17 -7.75 -10.13
N GLY A 122 -9.06 -6.66 -9.36
CA GLY A 122 -8.14 -6.52 -8.23
C GLY A 122 -6.67 -6.40 -8.60
N SER A 123 -6.31 -6.16 -9.87
CA SER A 123 -4.90 -6.18 -10.28
C SER A 123 -4.07 -5.06 -9.66
N ILE A 124 -4.64 -3.88 -9.44
CA ILE A 124 -3.98 -2.78 -8.73
C ILE A 124 -4.06 -3.02 -7.21
N GLY A 125 -5.23 -3.39 -6.71
CA GLY A 125 -5.43 -3.73 -5.30
C GLY A 125 -4.44 -4.79 -4.78
N ASP A 126 -4.21 -5.85 -5.56
CA ASP A 126 -3.23 -6.90 -5.23
C ASP A 126 -1.81 -6.36 -5.12
N THR A 127 -1.43 -5.36 -5.94
CA THR A 127 -0.11 -4.72 -5.82
C THR A 127 0.01 -3.79 -4.62
N MET A 128 -1.08 -3.18 -4.17
CA MET A 128 -1.08 -2.38 -2.94
C MET A 128 -0.99 -3.31 -1.72
N ARG A 129 -1.75 -4.41 -1.72
CA ARG A 129 -1.65 -5.46 -0.70
C ARG A 129 -0.23 -6.03 -0.61
N ALA A 130 0.39 -6.35 -1.74
CA ALA A 130 1.78 -6.82 -1.76
C ALA A 130 2.78 -5.79 -1.21
N ALA A 131 2.52 -4.49 -1.40
CA ALA A 131 3.35 -3.44 -0.80
C ALA A 131 3.16 -3.37 0.73
N MET A 132 1.92 -3.53 1.21
CA MET A 132 1.61 -3.62 2.65
C MET A 132 2.25 -4.86 3.29
N GLU A 133 2.18 -6.02 2.63
CA GLU A 133 2.87 -7.25 3.08
C GLU A 133 4.39 -7.03 3.20
N ALA A 134 5.02 -6.40 2.19
CA ALA A 134 6.43 -6.06 2.22
C ALA A 134 6.78 -5.05 3.33
N ILE A 135 5.87 -4.11 3.66
CA ILE A 135 6.01 -3.22 4.82
C ILE A 135 6.08 -4.06 6.11
N GLY A 136 5.25 -5.09 6.25
CA GLY A 136 5.25 -5.99 7.40
C GLY A 136 6.57 -6.72 7.60
N GLU A 137 7.20 -7.17 6.51
CA GLU A 137 8.52 -7.81 6.56
C GLU A 137 9.62 -6.85 7.05
N ILE A 138 9.47 -5.55 6.75
CA ILE A 138 10.45 -4.51 7.11
C ILE A 138 10.16 -3.90 8.49
N ALA A 139 8.90 -3.95 8.95
CA ALA A 139 8.43 -3.32 10.18
C ALA A 139 9.32 -3.56 11.41
N PRO A 140 9.83 -4.78 11.68
CA PRO A 140 10.71 -5.04 12.84
C PRO A 140 12.05 -4.28 12.80
N HIS A 141 12.44 -3.74 11.65
CA HIS A 141 13.72 -3.05 11.43
C HIS A 141 13.56 -1.53 11.32
N LEU A 142 12.35 -1.00 11.54
CA LEU A 142 12.09 0.44 11.51
C LEU A 142 12.68 1.11 12.76
N THR A 143 13.16 2.34 12.56
CA THR A 143 13.67 3.21 13.64
C THR A 143 12.78 4.42 13.87
N LEU A 144 11.60 4.46 13.24
CA LEU A 144 10.60 5.50 13.46
C LEU A 144 10.11 5.46 14.90
N SER A 145 9.82 6.64 15.46
CA SER A 145 9.18 6.69 16.77
C SER A 145 7.76 6.13 16.66
N ALA A 146 7.30 5.42 17.70
CA ALA A 146 5.96 4.87 17.76
C ALA A 146 4.87 5.95 17.57
N GLU A 147 5.13 7.16 18.07
CA GLU A 147 4.22 8.31 17.90
C GLU A 147 4.13 8.78 16.45
N THR A 148 5.28 8.93 15.77
CA THR A 148 5.31 9.30 14.35
C THR A 148 4.62 8.25 13.49
N LEU A 149 4.85 6.96 13.79
CA LEU A 149 4.21 5.87 13.06
C LEU A 149 2.68 5.85 13.27
N ALA A 150 2.22 6.07 14.50
CA ALA A 150 0.79 6.18 14.80
C ALA A 150 0.12 7.34 14.05
N GLU A 151 0.77 8.51 13.99
CA GLU A 151 0.26 9.66 13.23
C GLU A 151 0.19 9.36 11.72
N GLN A 152 1.25 8.76 11.15
CA GLN A 152 1.26 8.37 9.74
C GLN A 152 0.17 7.36 9.38
N ILE A 153 -0.07 6.37 10.23
CA ILE A 153 -1.14 5.37 10.04
C ILE A 153 -2.50 6.06 10.07
N LEU A 154 -2.76 6.91 11.07
CA LEU A 154 -4.04 7.63 11.18
C LEU A 154 -4.31 8.52 9.96
N GLU A 155 -3.33 9.34 9.57
CA GLU A 155 -3.47 10.23 8.41
C GLU A 155 -3.76 9.43 7.13
N ALA A 156 -2.99 8.36 6.89
CA ALA A 156 -3.12 7.57 5.67
C ALA A 156 -4.45 6.80 5.60
N THR A 157 -4.87 6.17 6.70
CA THR A 157 -6.12 5.40 6.77
C THR A 157 -7.35 6.28 6.67
N VAL A 158 -7.39 7.44 7.33
CA VAL A 158 -8.51 8.39 7.22
C VAL A 158 -8.66 8.94 5.80
N ALA A 159 -7.54 9.14 5.09
CA ALA A 159 -7.56 9.61 3.71
C ALA A 159 -7.83 8.49 2.67
N ASP A 160 -7.82 7.22 3.08
CA ASP A 160 -7.88 6.09 2.16
C ASP A 160 -9.30 5.78 1.66
N GLY A 161 -9.60 6.23 0.45
CA GLY A 161 -10.87 5.94 -0.21
C GLY A 161 -10.97 4.56 -0.86
N TYR A 162 -9.87 3.80 -0.96
CA TYR A 162 -9.81 2.57 -1.77
C TYR A 162 -9.24 1.33 -1.05
N GLY A 163 -8.91 1.43 0.24
CA GLY A 163 -8.41 0.32 1.04
C GLY A 163 -6.96 -0.07 0.76
N ALA A 164 -6.14 0.85 0.24
CA ALA A 164 -4.71 0.61 0.05
C ALA A 164 -3.94 0.49 1.37
N PHE A 165 -4.46 1.08 2.44
CA PHE A 165 -3.93 1.05 3.81
C PHE A 165 -4.69 0.07 4.70
N ASP A 166 -5.57 -0.76 4.13
CA ASP A 166 -6.18 -1.88 4.85
C ASP A 166 -5.07 -2.74 5.49
N HIS A 167 -5.33 -3.22 6.71
CA HIS A 167 -4.38 -4.00 7.52
C HIS A 167 -3.12 -3.25 7.99
N ALA A 168 -2.99 -1.94 7.76
CA ALA A 168 -1.82 -1.18 8.22
C ALA A 168 -1.57 -1.35 9.73
N ILE A 169 -2.63 -1.34 10.52
CA ILE A 169 -2.54 -1.48 11.98
C ILE A 169 -2.05 -2.88 12.36
N ASP A 170 -2.61 -3.93 11.78
CA ASP A 170 -2.19 -5.31 12.02
C ASP A 170 -0.71 -5.53 11.67
N VAL A 171 -0.32 -5.01 10.51
CA VAL A 171 1.02 -5.18 9.95
C VAL A 171 2.07 -4.39 10.75
N LEU A 172 1.72 -3.19 11.22
CA LEU A 172 2.64 -2.30 11.93
C LEU A 172 2.52 -2.38 13.46
N ALA A 173 1.59 -3.17 14.00
CA ALA A 173 1.44 -3.37 15.44
C ALA A 173 2.76 -3.75 16.15
N PRO A 174 3.61 -4.64 15.60
CA PRO A 174 4.91 -4.94 16.22
C PRO A 174 5.85 -3.73 16.30
N ALA A 175 5.81 -2.84 15.31
CA ALA A 175 6.63 -1.63 15.28
C ALA A 175 6.06 -0.48 16.13
N LEU A 176 4.73 -0.40 16.24
CA LEU A 176 4.04 0.53 17.15
C LEU A 176 4.30 0.17 18.61
N GLY A 177 4.26 -1.11 18.93
CA GLY A 177 4.24 -1.60 20.31
C GLY A 177 3.04 -1.07 21.12
N PRO A 178 2.99 -1.36 22.43
CA PRO A 178 1.89 -0.95 23.28
C PRO A 178 1.68 0.57 23.32
N ASP A 179 2.77 1.33 23.42
CA ASP A 179 2.73 2.80 23.51
C ASP A 179 2.24 3.44 22.21
N GLY A 180 2.67 2.92 21.05
CA GLY A 180 2.21 3.38 19.74
C GLY A 180 0.73 3.07 19.50
N LEU A 181 0.27 1.87 19.89
CA LEU A 181 -1.15 1.51 19.83
C LEU A 181 -2.00 2.38 20.75
N ALA A 182 -1.53 2.71 21.95
CA ALA A 182 -2.21 3.63 22.86
C ALA A 182 -2.28 5.05 22.27
N ALA A 183 -1.18 5.55 21.70
CA ALA A 183 -1.14 6.85 21.03
C ALA A 183 -2.08 6.89 19.81
N LEU A 184 -2.13 5.82 19.02
CA LEU A 184 -3.06 5.70 17.89
C LEU A 184 -4.51 5.72 18.37
N LYS A 185 -4.86 4.98 19.43
CA LYS A 185 -6.19 4.98 20.06
C LYS A 185 -6.60 6.38 20.51
N GLU A 186 -5.71 7.10 21.21
CA GLU A 186 -5.96 8.46 21.68
C GLU A 186 -6.19 9.43 20.51
N LYS A 187 -5.31 9.41 19.50
CA LYS A 187 -5.44 10.28 18.32
C LYS A 187 -6.71 9.97 17.52
N ALA A 188 -7.04 8.69 17.32
CA ALA A 188 -8.26 8.28 16.63
C ALA A 188 -9.52 8.72 17.39
N THR A 189 -9.52 8.62 18.72
CA THR A 189 -10.63 9.09 19.57
C THR A 189 -10.79 10.61 19.45
N ALA A 190 -9.69 11.37 19.52
CA ALA A 190 -9.72 12.82 19.38
C ALA A 190 -10.20 13.28 17.99
N ALA A 191 -9.96 12.47 16.94
CA ALA A 191 -10.34 12.80 15.57
C ALA A 191 -11.87 12.77 15.32
N PHE A 192 -12.67 12.13 16.18
CA PHE A 192 -14.14 12.18 16.07
C PHE A 192 -14.67 13.62 16.20
N ASP A 193 -14.13 14.36 17.16
CA ASP A 193 -14.55 15.73 17.49
C ASP A 193 -13.81 16.80 16.66
N ALA A 194 -12.74 16.42 15.97
CA ALA A 194 -11.99 17.34 15.13
C ALA A 194 -12.87 17.94 14.02
N PRO A 195 -12.67 19.22 13.63
CA PRO A 195 -13.34 19.80 12.47
C PRO A 195 -13.10 18.98 11.20
N ILE A 196 -14.07 18.95 10.29
CA ILE A 196 -13.91 18.32 8.99
C ILE A 196 -13.00 19.22 8.14
N SER A 197 -11.96 18.64 7.54
CA SER A 197 -10.98 19.39 6.77
C SER A 197 -11.51 19.73 5.36
N ALA A 198 -10.89 20.71 4.71
CA ALA A 198 -11.19 21.01 3.30
C ALA A 198 -10.85 19.83 2.38
N ALA A 199 -9.86 19.01 2.73
CA ALA A 199 -9.49 17.82 1.97
C ALA A 199 -10.57 16.74 2.08
N ASP A 200 -11.10 16.49 3.28
CA ASP A 200 -12.20 15.55 3.53
C ASP A 200 -13.44 15.94 2.71
N LEU A 201 -13.73 17.25 2.66
CA LEU A 201 -14.84 17.76 1.86
C LEU A 201 -14.60 17.56 0.36
N ALA A 202 -13.38 17.75 -0.14
CA ALA A 202 -13.05 17.65 -1.57
C ALA A 202 -13.29 16.24 -2.12
N GLN A 203 -13.02 15.20 -1.32
CA GLN A 203 -13.33 13.81 -1.68
C GLN A 203 -14.83 13.57 -1.93
N HIS A 204 -15.69 14.44 -1.40
CA HIS A 204 -17.14 14.35 -1.48
C HIS A 204 -17.75 15.40 -2.43
N ASP A 205 -16.98 15.94 -3.38
CA ASP A 205 -17.47 16.91 -4.38
C ASP A 205 -18.60 16.38 -5.28
N TYR A 206 -18.77 15.05 -5.34
CA TYR A 206 -19.81 14.39 -6.13
C TYR A 206 -21.21 14.42 -5.50
N VAL A 207 -21.34 14.81 -4.22
CA VAL A 207 -22.64 14.95 -3.54
C VAL A 207 -23.08 16.42 -3.42
N ARG A 208 -24.34 16.63 -3.06
CA ARG A 208 -24.91 17.98 -2.86
C ARG A 208 -24.16 18.71 -1.74
N GLN A 209 -23.92 20.02 -1.93
CA GLN A 209 -23.18 20.84 -0.96
C GLN A 209 -23.71 20.73 0.48
N SER A 210 -25.04 20.68 0.66
CA SER A 210 -25.68 20.54 1.98
C SER A 210 -25.42 19.19 2.67
N GLU A 211 -25.02 18.17 1.92
CA GLU A 211 -24.78 16.81 2.43
C GLU A 211 -23.29 16.52 2.61
N ARG A 212 -22.39 17.32 2.01
CA ARG A 212 -20.94 17.07 1.98
C ARG A 212 -20.32 16.88 3.35
N GLU A 213 -20.59 17.80 4.27
CA GLU A 213 -20.02 17.72 5.62
C GLU A 213 -20.51 16.48 6.36
N SER A 214 -21.82 16.19 6.28
CA SER A 214 -22.41 15.00 6.91
C SER A 214 -21.82 13.71 6.34
N ARG A 215 -21.62 13.64 5.01
CA ARG A 215 -21.00 12.49 4.34
C ARG A 215 -19.53 12.32 4.72
N ALA A 216 -18.75 13.40 4.67
CA ALA A 216 -17.35 13.39 5.06
C ALA A 216 -17.17 12.97 6.53
N ARG A 217 -18.03 13.48 7.42
CA ARG A 217 -18.03 13.10 8.83
C ARG A 217 -18.39 11.64 9.03
N ALA A 218 -19.43 11.13 8.35
CA ALA A 218 -19.82 9.73 8.43
C ALA A 218 -18.71 8.81 7.90
N HIS A 219 -18.08 9.16 6.77
CA HIS A 219 -16.95 8.43 6.22
C HIS A 219 -15.79 8.37 7.22
N ARG A 220 -15.34 9.53 7.72
CA ARG A 220 -14.27 9.62 8.72
C ARG A 220 -14.61 8.79 9.97
N ASN A 221 -15.81 8.95 10.53
CA ASN A 221 -16.20 8.22 11.73
C ASN A 221 -16.20 6.71 11.52
N ASN A 222 -16.69 6.20 10.38
CA ASN A 222 -16.62 4.77 10.06
C ASN A 222 -15.18 4.27 9.98
N THR A 223 -14.26 5.07 9.43
CA THR A 223 -12.83 4.72 9.37
C THR A 223 -12.21 4.72 10.76
N LEU A 224 -12.45 5.76 11.56
CA LEU A 224 -11.97 5.84 12.96
C LEU A 224 -12.50 4.68 13.81
N GLU A 225 -13.75 4.27 13.61
CA GLU A 225 -14.31 3.09 14.26
C GLU A 225 -13.56 1.80 13.88
N HIS A 226 -13.20 1.60 12.61
CA HIS A 226 -12.38 0.44 12.22
C HIS A 226 -10.98 0.50 12.82
N ILE A 227 -10.33 1.67 12.81
CA ILE A 227 -9.03 1.87 13.46
C ILE A 227 -9.08 1.45 14.94
N LEU A 228 -10.12 1.88 15.66
CA LEU A 228 -10.30 1.52 17.07
C LEU A 228 -10.56 0.02 17.26
N GLN A 229 -11.26 -0.65 16.34
CA GLN A 229 -11.45 -2.10 16.37
C GLN A 229 -10.14 -2.84 16.14
N ASP A 230 -9.35 -2.46 15.13
CA ASP A 230 -8.06 -3.08 14.84
C ASP A 230 -7.10 -2.90 16.03
N VAL A 231 -7.07 -1.71 16.64
CA VAL A 231 -6.28 -1.48 17.86
C VAL A 231 -6.77 -2.37 19.01
N ALA A 232 -8.08 -2.51 19.19
CA ALA A 232 -8.65 -3.37 20.22
C ALA A 232 -8.29 -4.85 20.00
N ASP A 233 -8.31 -5.33 18.75
CA ASP A 233 -7.88 -6.68 18.38
C ASP A 233 -6.39 -6.91 18.72
N GLN A 234 -5.52 -5.94 18.40
CA GLN A 234 -4.09 -6.00 18.75
C GLN A 234 -3.84 -5.95 20.27
N GLN A 235 -4.73 -5.32 21.04
CA GLN A 235 -4.65 -5.22 22.49
C GLN A 235 -5.35 -6.39 23.22
N GLY A 236 -6.15 -7.20 22.52
CA GLY A 236 -7.05 -8.18 23.15
C GLY A 236 -8.18 -7.53 23.95
N ASP A 237 -8.55 -6.28 23.63
CA ASP A 237 -9.58 -5.48 24.30
C ASP A 237 -10.97 -5.80 23.71
N VAL A 238 -11.58 -6.90 24.17
CA VAL A 238 -12.90 -7.36 23.67
C VAL A 238 -13.99 -6.31 23.89
N ASP A 239 -13.95 -5.60 25.03
CA ASP A 239 -14.93 -4.55 25.33
C ASP A 239 -14.77 -3.36 24.38
N GLY A 240 -13.52 -2.94 24.12
CA GLY A 240 -13.21 -1.92 23.13
C GLY A 240 -13.65 -2.30 21.72
N TRP A 241 -13.47 -3.56 21.32
CA TRP A 241 -13.91 -4.06 20.02
C TRP A 241 -15.44 -4.04 19.88
N MET A 242 -16.16 -4.42 20.95
CA MET A 242 -17.62 -4.46 20.96
C MET A 242 -18.27 -3.07 21.04
N ALA A 243 -17.54 -2.04 21.45
CA ALA A 243 -18.09 -0.69 21.72
C ALA A 243 -18.80 -0.05 20.51
N LYS A 244 -18.48 -0.47 19.27
CA LYS A 244 -19.14 -0.03 18.04
C LYS A 244 -20.55 -0.62 17.84
N TYR A 245 -20.83 -1.78 18.42
CA TYR A 245 -22.07 -2.51 18.18
C TYR A 245 -23.12 -2.20 19.24
N THR A 246 -24.37 -2.07 18.81
CA THR A 246 -25.50 -2.07 19.75
C THR A 246 -25.74 -3.49 20.30
N PRO A 247 -26.38 -3.63 21.47
CA PRO A 247 -26.75 -4.94 22.02
C PRO A 247 -27.56 -5.82 21.04
N GLU A 248 -28.39 -5.21 20.19
CA GLU A 248 -29.18 -5.90 19.15
C GLU A 248 -28.29 -6.43 18.02
N GLN A 249 -27.23 -5.70 17.64
CA GLN A 249 -26.29 -6.15 16.62
C GLN A 249 -25.44 -7.32 17.12
N LEU A 250 -25.03 -7.30 18.38
CA LEU A 250 -24.26 -8.39 19.01
C LEU A 250 -25.07 -9.69 19.13
N THR A 251 -26.38 -9.59 19.36
CA THR A 251 -27.27 -10.76 19.43
C THR A 251 -27.59 -11.36 18.05
N LEU A 252 -27.55 -10.57 16.96
CA LEU A 252 -27.78 -11.05 15.60
C LEU A 252 -26.61 -11.91 15.07
N VAL A 253 -25.37 -11.55 15.41
CA VAL A 253 -24.16 -12.31 15.04
C VAL A 253 -24.13 -13.67 15.74
N ALA A 254 -24.47 -13.73 17.04
CA ALA A 254 -24.55 -14.97 17.81
C ALA A 254 -25.58 -15.98 17.25
N ALA A 255 -26.70 -15.48 16.71
CA ALA A 255 -27.73 -16.31 16.08
C ALA A 255 -27.30 -16.94 14.74
N LEU A 256 -26.36 -16.32 14.03
CA LEU A 256 -25.83 -16.84 12.76
C LEU A 256 -24.76 -17.93 12.97
N THR A 257 -23.92 -17.81 13.99
CA THR A 257 -22.95 -18.85 14.37
C THR A 257 -23.62 -20.15 14.85
N HIS A 258 -24.82 -20.09 15.44
CA HIS A 258 -25.56 -21.28 15.85
C HIS A 258 -26.32 -21.99 14.70
N ARG A 259 -26.40 -21.40 13.49
CA ARG A 259 -27.06 -22.01 12.32
C ARG A 259 -26.16 -22.93 11.48
N PHE A 260 -24.86 -22.99 11.76
CA PHE A 260 -23.88 -23.81 11.03
C PHE A 260 -23.22 -24.91 11.88
N SER A 261 -23.92 -25.44 12.90
CA SER A 261 -23.57 -26.75 13.47
C SER A 261 -24.17 -27.86 12.60
N PRO A 262 -23.39 -28.78 12.01
CA PRO A 262 -23.96 -29.91 11.28
C PRO A 262 -24.68 -30.80 12.29
N GLN A 263 -25.98 -31.01 12.08
CA GLN A 263 -26.71 -32.06 12.77
C GLN A 263 -26.12 -33.41 12.36
N THR A 264 -25.31 -33.99 13.23
CA THR A 264 -24.98 -35.41 13.19
C THR A 264 -26.25 -36.20 13.44
N GLN A 265 -26.68 -36.97 12.44
CA GLN A 265 -27.51 -38.15 12.63
C GLN A 265 -27.04 -39.23 11.66
#